data_AF-A0A9W8JX14-F1
#
_entry.id   AF-A0A9W8JX14-F1
#
_cell.length_a   1.000
_cell.length_b   1.000
_cell.length_c   1.000
_cell.angle_alpha   90.00
_cell.angle_beta   90.00
_cell.angle_gamma   90.00
#
_symmetry.space_group_name_H-M   'P 1'
#
loop_
_entity.id
_entity.type
_entity.pdbx_description
1 polymer ?
#
loop_
_entity_poly.entity_id
_entity_poly.type
_entity_poly.pdbx_seq_one_letter_code
_entity_poly.pdbx_strand_id
1 'polypeptide(L)'
;MADHKPPFYVLLAHSTLSNLPAGAPSNTLGHPVIQYHYSDDAPLSLLPNQPGEHVLVLNYDPQSAPPTVQSISDNVVVTGLRLEEAPGAAADESGVQRNDTMFIIETTGNDNAMSASQGDRKSAQAILSHFKHRNAILRRALDYPANVEDNLASPDTSAQPLSATA
;
A
#
# COMPACT_ATOMS: atom_id res chain seq x y z
N MET A 1 -26.52 1.75 -14.81
CA MET A 1 -25.52 1.03 -13.99
C MET A 1 -24.25 1.83 -14.10
N ALA A 2 -23.71 2.34 -13.00
CA ALA A 2 -22.51 3.16 -13.06
C ALA A 2 -21.36 2.27 -13.56
N ASP A 3 -20.83 2.61 -14.73
CA ASP A 3 -19.71 1.93 -15.37
C ASP A 3 -18.44 2.31 -14.59
N HIS A 4 -18.20 1.61 -13.50
CA HIS A 4 -17.06 1.86 -12.62
C HIS A 4 -15.83 1.22 -13.23
N LYS A 5 -14.98 2.05 -13.81
CA LYS A 5 -13.78 1.55 -14.49
C LYS A 5 -12.76 1.12 -13.47
N PRO A 6 -12.06 0.02 -13.74
CA PRO A 6 -11.05 -0.48 -12.83
C PRO A 6 -9.86 0.50 -12.72
N PRO A 7 -9.08 0.41 -11.63
CA PRO A 7 -7.84 1.16 -11.46
C PRO A 7 -6.89 0.96 -12.64
N PHE A 8 -6.50 2.02 -13.34
CA PHE A 8 -5.65 1.92 -14.53
C PHE A 8 -4.24 2.48 -14.31
N TYR A 9 -4.14 3.65 -13.66
CA TYR A 9 -2.86 4.28 -13.38
C TYR A 9 -2.32 3.76 -12.05
N VAL A 10 -1.56 2.66 -12.08
CA VAL A 10 -0.93 2.09 -10.89
C VAL A 10 0.59 2.23 -10.98
N LEU A 11 1.20 2.77 -9.92
CA LEU A 11 2.64 2.91 -9.76
C LEU A 11 3.10 2.20 -8.48
N LEU A 12 4.27 1.57 -8.55
CA LEU A 12 4.97 1.05 -7.40
C LEU A 12 6.07 2.02 -7.00
N ALA A 13 6.01 2.50 -5.76
CA ALA A 13 7.08 3.24 -5.12
C ALA A 13 7.87 2.27 -4.24
N HIS A 14 8.96 1.71 -4.79
CA HIS A 14 9.74 0.68 -4.10
C HIS A 14 10.95 1.28 -3.39
N SER A 15 11.09 0.92 -2.10
CA SER A 15 12.23 1.27 -1.26
C SER A 15 12.99 0.02 -0.81
N THR A 16 14.28 -0.05 -1.16
CA THR A 16 15.13 -1.17 -0.75
C THR A 16 15.67 -0.94 0.66
N LEU A 17 15.70 -1.97 1.50
CA LEU A 17 16.32 -1.87 2.83
C LEU A 17 17.86 -1.94 2.78
N SER A 18 18.40 -2.34 1.62
CA SER A 18 19.80 -2.65 1.37
C SER A 18 20.49 -1.56 0.54
N ASN A 19 21.53 -0.97 1.13
CA ASN A 19 22.55 -0.14 0.47
C ASN A 19 22.06 1.14 -0.24
N LEU A 20 21.25 1.99 0.42
CA LEU A 20 21.08 3.37 -0.05
C LEU A 20 22.36 4.19 0.18
N PRO A 21 22.85 4.96 -0.80
CA PRO A 21 23.82 6.01 -0.56
C PRO A 21 23.24 7.04 0.42
N ALA A 22 24.08 7.52 1.34
CA ALA A 22 23.67 8.44 2.39
C ALA A 22 23.01 9.70 1.80
N GLY A 23 21.69 9.84 1.96
CA GLY A 23 20.94 11.05 1.64
C GLY A 23 19.94 10.97 0.48
N ALA A 24 19.84 9.85 -0.25
CA ALA A 24 18.82 9.69 -1.28
C ALA A 24 17.60 8.91 -0.73
N PRO A 25 16.35 9.37 -0.89
CA PRO A 25 15.21 8.48 -0.81
C PRO A 25 15.27 7.57 -2.04
N SER A 26 15.60 6.29 -1.87
CA SER A 26 15.46 5.31 -2.96
C SER A 26 13.99 4.97 -3.03
N ASN A 27 13.21 5.81 -3.70
CA ASN A 27 11.83 5.52 -4.04
C ASN A 27 11.76 5.48 -5.56
N THR A 28 12.05 4.31 -6.13
CA THR A 28 11.94 4.13 -7.58
C THR A 28 10.47 3.93 -7.91
N LEU A 29 9.92 4.81 -8.76
CA LEU A 29 8.59 4.63 -9.32
C LEU A 29 8.68 3.67 -10.52
N GLY A 30 7.96 2.55 -10.44
CA GLY A 30 7.89 1.55 -11.49
C GLY A 30 6.46 1.22 -11.87
N HIS A 31 6.27 0.68 -13.08
CA HIS A 31 4.98 0.16 -13.53
C HIS A 31 4.90 -1.35 -13.23
N PRO A 32 3.93 -1.81 -12.43
CA PRO A 32 3.67 -3.22 -12.30
C PRO A 32 2.97 -3.78 -13.55
N VAL A 33 3.03 -5.10 -13.70
CA VAL A 33 2.07 -5.81 -14.55
C VAL A 33 0.75 -5.88 -13.79
N ILE A 34 -0.33 -5.35 -14.37
CA ILE A 34 -1.65 -5.31 -13.74
C ILE A 34 -2.48 -6.46 -14.29
N GLN A 35 -3.05 -7.26 -13.40
CA GLN A 35 -4.03 -8.29 -13.72
C GLN A 35 -5.30 -8.00 -12.92
N TYR A 36 -6.45 -7.99 -13.60
CA TYR A 36 -7.74 -7.77 -12.96
C TYR A 36 -8.37 -9.12 -12.67
N HIS A 37 -8.80 -9.29 -11.43
CA HIS A 37 -9.57 -10.45 -10.99
C HIS A 37 -10.93 -9.97 -10.50
N TYR A 38 -11.97 -10.62 -10.99
CA TYR A 38 -13.36 -10.35 -10.61
C TYR A 38 -13.88 -11.43 -9.66
N SER A 39 -15.06 -11.21 -9.09
CA SER A 39 -15.62 -12.10 -8.06
C SER A 39 -16.00 -13.50 -8.57
N ASP A 40 -16.09 -13.67 -9.88
CA ASP A 40 -16.36 -14.93 -10.58
C ASP A 40 -15.10 -15.71 -10.99
N ASP A 41 -13.90 -15.12 -10.80
CA ASP A 41 -12.64 -15.78 -11.10
C ASP A 41 -12.23 -16.80 -10.03
N ALA A 42 -11.45 -17.81 -10.43
CA ALA A 42 -10.95 -18.82 -9.51
C ALA A 42 -9.91 -18.22 -8.53
N PRO A 43 -9.98 -18.52 -7.22
CA PRO A 43 -9.09 -17.91 -6.21
C PRO A 43 -7.61 -18.29 -6.38
N LEU A 44 -7.33 -19.39 -7.06
CA LEU A 44 -5.96 -19.85 -7.33
C LEU A 44 -5.24 -18.98 -8.37
N SER A 45 -5.96 -18.12 -9.09
CA SER A 45 -5.37 -17.23 -10.10
C SER A 45 -4.52 -16.11 -9.49
N LEU A 46 -4.65 -15.85 -8.19
CA LEU A 46 -3.87 -14.85 -7.45
C LEU A 46 -2.49 -15.36 -7.01
N LEU A 47 -2.19 -16.63 -7.21
CA LEU A 47 -0.94 -17.22 -6.74
C LEU A 47 0.22 -16.87 -7.70
N PRO A 48 1.45 -16.69 -7.17
CA PRO A 48 2.64 -16.53 -8.00
C PRO A 48 2.80 -17.71 -8.97
N ASN A 49 3.03 -17.40 -10.24
CA ASN A 49 3.21 -18.40 -11.29
C ASN A 49 4.69 -18.79 -11.44
N GLN A 50 5.61 -17.91 -11.05
CA GLN A 50 7.05 -18.12 -11.20
C GLN A 50 7.81 -17.90 -9.88
N PRO A 51 8.90 -18.66 -9.63
CA PRO A 51 9.79 -18.38 -8.51
C PRO A 51 10.37 -16.97 -8.60
N GLY A 52 10.28 -16.22 -7.51
CA GLY A 52 10.76 -14.83 -7.45
C GLY A 52 9.78 -13.77 -7.94
N GLU A 53 8.56 -14.16 -8.34
CA GLU A 53 7.49 -13.21 -8.63
C GLU A 53 7.00 -12.53 -7.34
N HIS A 54 6.80 -11.22 -7.41
CA HIS A 54 6.24 -10.44 -6.31
C HIS A 54 4.81 -10.04 -6.66
N VAL A 55 3.85 -10.60 -5.93
CA VAL A 55 2.43 -10.34 -6.12
C VAL A 55 1.92 -9.42 -5.01
N LEU A 56 1.24 -8.36 -5.45
CA LEU A 56 0.55 -7.39 -4.61
C LEU A 56 -0.91 -7.37 -5.02
N VAL A 57 -1.81 -7.41 -4.04
CA VAL A 57 -3.26 -7.46 -4.25
C VAL A 57 -3.85 -6.11 -3.87
N LEU A 58 -4.37 -5.38 -4.87
CA LEU A 58 -5.15 -4.16 -4.70
C LEU A 58 -6.64 -4.53 -4.69
N ASN A 59 -7.24 -4.53 -3.49
CA ASN A 59 -8.68 -4.73 -3.35
C ASN A 59 -9.39 -3.41 -3.64
N TYR A 60 -10.08 -3.37 -4.77
CA TYR A 60 -10.86 -2.23 -5.23
C TYR A 60 -12.33 -2.62 -5.35
N ASP A 61 -13.16 -1.97 -4.54
CA ASP A 61 -14.62 -2.03 -4.68
C ASP A 61 -15.12 -0.61 -4.94
N PRO A 62 -15.74 -0.33 -6.10
CA PRO A 62 -16.25 1.00 -6.42
C PRO A 62 -17.42 1.45 -5.53
N GLN A 63 -18.05 0.54 -4.80
CA GLN A 63 -19.18 0.82 -3.91
C GLN A 63 -18.79 0.87 -2.43
N SER A 64 -17.60 0.40 -2.06
CA SER A 64 -17.13 0.33 -0.68
C SER A 64 -15.95 1.27 -0.41
N ALA A 65 -15.60 1.40 0.87
CA ALA A 65 -14.62 2.33 1.43
C ALA A 65 -13.19 2.13 0.85
N PRO A 66 -12.18 2.94 1.23
CA PRO A 66 -10.99 3.17 0.42
C PRO A 66 -10.25 1.88 0.07
N PRO A 67 -9.68 1.80 -1.14
CA PRO A 67 -9.02 0.59 -1.60
C PRO A 67 -7.89 0.20 -0.66
N THR A 68 -7.70 -1.11 -0.52
CA THR A 68 -6.64 -1.66 0.34
C THR A 68 -5.63 -2.41 -0.50
N VAL A 69 -4.37 -2.42 -0.06
CA VAL A 69 -3.32 -3.16 -0.74
C VAL A 69 -2.61 -4.08 0.25
N GLN A 70 -2.39 -5.31 -0.18
CA GLN A 70 -1.68 -6.32 0.60
C GLN A 70 -0.60 -6.95 -0.26
N SER A 71 0.52 -7.33 0.37
CA SER A 71 1.52 -8.17 -0.27
C SER A 71 1.26 -9.62 0.12
N ILE A 72 1.31 -10.52 -0.87
CA ILE A 72 1.36 -11.97 -0.64
C ILE A 72 2.76 -12.53 -0.90
N SER A 73 3.75 -11.65 -1.05
CA SER A 73 5.14 -12.01 -1.32
C SER A 73 5.95 -12.12 -0.02
N ASP A 74 6.93 -13.03 0.01
CA ASP A 74 7.72 -13.30 1.22
C ASP A 74 8.66 -12.16 1.65
N ASN A 75 9.17 -11.39 0.68
CA ASN A 75 10.26 -10.43 0.87
C ASN A 75 9.90 -8.98 0.52
N VAL A 76 8.63 -8.71 0.18
CA VAL A 76 8.11 -7.38 -0.14
C VAL A 76 6.93 -7.08 0.79
N VAL A 77 6.97 -5.93 1.46
CA VAL A 77 5.94 -5.48 2.39
C VAL A 77 5.36 -4.16 1.90
N VAL A 78 4.04 -4.04 1.92
CA VAL A 78 3.33 -2.79 1.62
C VAL A 78 3.36 -1.90 2.86
N THR A 79 3.73 -0.64 2.66
CA THR A 79 3.86 0.37 3.72
C THR A 79 2.87 1.52 3.56
N GLY A 80 2.18 1.59 2.42
CA GLY A 80 1.18 2.62 2.17
C GLY A 80 0.54 2.51 0.79
N LEU A 81 -0.60 3.19 0.67
CA LEU A 81 -1.28 3.46 -0.58
C LEU A 81 -1.59 4.95 -0.62
N ARG A 82 -1.24 5.60 -1.73
CA ARG A 82 -1.61 7.01 -2.01
C ARG A 82 -2.49 7.07 -3.25
N LEU A 83 -3.52 7.90 -3.18
CA LEU A 83 -4.40 8.21 -4.31
C LEU A 83 -4.13 9.65 -4.72
N GLU A 84 -3.76 9.83 -5.98
CA GLU A 84 -3.50 11.14 -6.58
C GLU A 84 -4.29 11.28 -7.88
N GLU A 85 -4.48 12.50 -8.38
CA GLU A 85 -5.06 12.71 -9.70
C GLU A 85 -4.03 12.35 -10.78
N ALA A 86 -4.42 11.53 -11.75
CA ALA A 86 -3.53 11.09 -12.82
C ALA A 86 -3.24 12.26 -13.79
N PRO A 87 -1.99 12.74 -13.89
CA PRO A 87 -1.66 13.85 -14.77
C PRO A 87 -1.98 13.51 -16.23
N GLY A 88 -2.79 14.35 -16.89
CA GLY A 88 -3.17 14.17 -18.30
C GLY A 88 -4.31 13.20 -18.56
N ALA A 89 -4.88 12.54 -17.54
CA ALA A 89 -6.04 11.66 -17.73
C ALA A 89 -7.29 12.41 -18.20
N ALA A 90 -7.52 13.64 -17.69
CA ALA A 90 -8.62 14.50 -18.11
C ALA A 90 -8.50 15.02 -19.57
N ALA A 91 -7.34 14.87 -20.20
CA ALA A 91 -7.07 15.31 -21.58
C ALA A 91 -7.04 14.14 -22.59
N ASP A 92 -7.34 12.91 -22.15
CA ASP A 92 -7.34 11.74 -23.03
C ASP A 92 -8.58 11.77 -23.95
N GLU A 93 -8.42 12.37 -25.13
CA GLU A 93 -9.46 12.43 -26.19
C GLU A 93 -9.67 11.08 -26.90
N SER A 94 -8.99 10.01 -26.48
CA SER A 94 -9.03 8.67 -27.11
C SER A 94 -10.40 7.98 -27.00
N GLY A 95 -11.41 8.61 -26.38
CA GLY A 95 -12.78 8.08 -26.26
C GLY A 95 -12.93 6.89 -25.31
N VAL A 96 -11.83 6.32 -24.82
CA VAL A 96 -11.82 5.29 -23.78
C VAL A 96 -11.79 5.98 -22.43
N GLN A 97 -12.96 6.14 -21.83
CA GLN A 97 -13.13 6.75 -20.53
C GLN A 97 -12.36 5.85 -19.50
N ARG A 98 -11.27 6.32 -18.89
CA ARG A 98 -10.45 5.61 -17.88
C ARG A 98 -10.64 6.17 -16.47
N ASN A 99 -10.20 5.46 -15.43
CA ASN A 99 -10.24 6.01 -14.07
C ASN A 99 -9.15 7.08 -13.94
N ASP A 100 -9.53 8.31 -13.58
CA ASP A 100 -8.60 9.46 -13.48
C ASP A 100 -7.76 9.46 -12.21
N THR A 101 -7.91 8.43 -11.35
CA THR A 101 -7.14 8.27 -10.12
C THR A 101 -5.88 7.45 -10.39
N MET A 102 -4.75 7.99 -9.93
CA MET A 102 -3.47 7.31 -9.83
C MET A 102 -3.30 6.68 -8.45
N PHE A 103 -2.96 5.39 -8.45
CA PHE A 103 -2.69 4.60 -7.25
C PHE A 103 -1.20 4.38 -7.12
N ILE A 104 -0.59 4.94 -6.07
CA ILE A 104 0.83 4.78 -5.77
C ILE A 104 0.96 3.83 -4.58
N ILE A 105 1.44 2.62 -4.84
CA ILE A 105 1.66 1.57 -3.85
C ILE A 105 3.08 1.69 -3.31
N GLU A 106 3.21 2.02 -2.04
CA GLU A 106 4.51 2.15 -1.38
C GLU A 106 4.93 0.81 -0.79
N THR A 107 6.05 0.27 -1.27
CA THR A 107 6.56 -1.03 -0.85
C THR A 107 7.99 -0.94 -0.35
N THR A 108 8.34 -1.85 0.55
CA THR A 108 9.71 -2.03 1.01
C THR A 108 10.11 -3.49 0.95
N GLY A 109 11.33 -3.78 0.53
CA GLY A 109 11.80 -5.16 0.40
C GLY A 109 13.28 -5.32 0.72
N ASN A 110 13.68 -6.57 0.97
CA ASN A 110 15.08 -6.91 1.15
C ASN A 110 15.64 -7.48 -0.17
N ASP A 111 16.33 -6.63 -0.94
CA ASP A 111 17.18 -7.09 -2.02
C ASP A 111 18.43 -7.74 -1.43
N ASN A 112 18.34 -9.05 -1.22
CA ASN A 112 19.42 -9.87 -0.65
C ASN A 112 20.58 -10.09 -1.64
N ALA A 113 20.57 -9.43 -2.81
CA ALA A 113 21.43 -9.79 -3.93
C ALA A 113 22.91 -9.36 -3.78
N MET A 114 23.28 -8.37 -2.96
CA MET A 114 24.66 -7.84 -2.95
C MET A 114 25.08 -7.19 -1.62
N SER A 115 25.27 -7.94 -0.52
CA SER A 115 25.87 -7.33 0.69
C SER A 115 26.75 -8.22 1.57
N ALA A 116 27.24 -9.35 1.08
CA ALA A 116 28.25 -10.12 1.82
C ALA A 116 29.68 -9.52 1.74
N SER A 117 29.94 -8.45 0.96
CA SER A 117 31.32 -8.03 0.64
C SER A 117 31.74 -6.59 0.96
N GLN A 118 30.91 -5.73 1.58
CA GLN A 118 31.32 -4.36 1.94
C GLN A 118 31.19 -4.08 3.44
N GLY A 119 31.97 -4.83 4.22
CA GLY A 119 32.13 -4.62 5.66
C GLY A 119 32.99 -3.41 6.04
N ASP A 120 33.79 -2.85 5.13
CA ASP A 120 34.80 -1.86 5.51
C ASP A 120 34.58 -0.48 4.87
N ARG A 121 34.38 0.54 5.72
CA ARG A 121 34.43 2.00 5.47
C ARG A 121 33.12 2.77 5.21
N LYS A 122 31.97 2.35 5.73
CA LYS A 122 30.83 3.29 5.83
C LYS A 122 31.11 4.30 6.95
N SER A 123 30.97 5.60 6.68
CA SER A 123 31.16 6.64 7.69
C SER A 123 30.10 6.51 8.80
N ALA A 124 30.41 6.93 10.03
CA ALA A 124 29.47 6.86 11.15
C ALA A 124 28.13 7.58 10.86
N GLN A 125 28.20 8.69 10.11
CA GLN A 125 27.01 9.43 9.68
C GLN A 125 26.17 8.65 8.65
N ALA A 126 26.81 7.91 7.74
CA ALA A 126 26.12 7.04 6.80
C ALA A 126 25.41 5.88 7.52
N ILE A 127 26.06 5.30 8.53
CA ILE A 127 25.47 4.24 9.36
C ILE A 127 24.25 4.77 10.13
N LEU A 128 24.36 5.95 10.75
CA LEU A 128 23.26 6.53 11.54
C LEU A 128 22.07 6.93 10.67
N SER A 129 22.31 7.55 9.51
CA SER A 129 21.24 7.91 8.57
C SER A 129 20.51 6.68 8.03
N HIS A 130 21.25 5.61 7.70
CA HIS A 130 20.67 4.33 7.31
C HIS A 130 19.82 3.72 8.41
N PHE A 131 20.31 3.70 9.65
CA PHE A 131 19.56 3.20 10.80
C PHE A 131 18.27 3.99 11.03
N LYS A 132 18.33 5.33 10.99
CA LYS A 132 17.15 6.19 11.14
C LYS A 132 16.11 5.92 10.04
N HIS A 133 16.56 5.79 8.79
CA HIS A 133 15.70 5.49 7.66
C HIS A 133 15.01 4.13 7.82
N ARG A 134 15.76 3.07 8.17
CA ARG A 134 15.20 1.74 8.43
C ARG A 134 14.17 1.75 9.56
N ASN A 135 14.46 2.44 10.66
CA ASN A 135 13.51 2.54 11.76
C ASN A 135 12.24 3.32 11.38
N ALA A 136 12.34 4.34 10.52
CA ALA A 136 11.17 5.05 10.01
C ALA A 136 10.29 4.12 9.16
N ILE A 137 10.90 3.32 8.28
CA ILE A 137 10.18 2.31 7.48
C ILE A 137 9.52 1.26 8.37
N LEU A 138 10.26 0.70 9.34
CA LEU A 138 9.71 -0.32 10.24
C LEU A 138 8.53 0.21 11.05
N ARG A 139 8.63 1.45 11.57
CA ARG A 139 7.52 2.08 12.27
C ARG A 139 6.30 2.22 11.37
N ARG A 140 6.50 2.63 10.12
CA ARG A 140 5.43 2.75 9.14
C ARG A 140 4.80 1.41 8.79
N ALA A 141 5.59 0.35 8.63
CA ALA A 141 5.09 -0.99 8.34
C ALA A 141 4.33 -1.63 9.51
N LEU A 142 4.70 -1.26 10.75
CA LEU A 142 4.02 -1.70 11.97
C LEU A 142 2.83 -0.83 12.36
N ASP A 143 2.63 0.31 11.68
CA ASP A 143 1.48 1.17 11.90
C ASP A 143 0.27 0.52 11.21
N TYR A 144 -0.33 -0.43 11.92
CA TYR A 144 -1.57 -1.05 11.48
C TYR A 144 -2.67 0.01 11.52
N PRO A 145 -3.47 0.20 10.46
CA PRO A 145 -4.70 0.96 10.61
C PRO A 145 -5.53 0.25 11.68
N ALA A 146 -5.68 0.90 12.85
CA ALA A 146 -6.60 0.43 13.87
C ALA A 146 -7.94 0.18 13.18
N ASN A 147 -8.49 -1.03 13.37
CA ASN A 147 -9.80 -1.42 12.86
C ASN A 147 -10.77 -0.24 12.97
N VAL A 148 -11.38 0.14 11.85
CA VAL A 148 -12.48 1.11 11.78
C VAL A 148 -13.78 0.50 12.35
N GLU A 149 -13.67 -0.32 13.39
CA GLU A 149 -14.75 -1.05 14.05
C GLU A 149 -14.76 -0.78 15.56
N ASP A 150 -14.62 0.48 15.97
CA ASP A 150 -14.92 0.89 17.36
C ASP A 150 -15.97 2.00 17.42
N ASN A 151 -16.81 2.10 16.37
CA ASN A 151 -17.92 3.06 16.32
C ASN A 151 -19.26 2.42 15.96
N LEU A 152 -19.46 1.17 16.40
CA LEU A 152 -20.80 0.60 16.53
C LEU A 152 -21.21 0.60 18.02
N ALA A 153 -22.10 1.55 18.32
CA ALA A 153 -23.18 1.41 19.29
C ALA A 153 -22.79 1.12 20.75
N SER A 154 -22.57 2.18 21.53
CA SER A 154 -23.07 2.19 22.90
C SER A 154 -24.61 2.26 22.84
N PRO A 155 -25.34 1.26 23.37
CA PRO A 155 -26.79 1.29 23.38
C PRO A 155 -27.30 2.33 24.38
N ASP A 156 -28.26 3.09 23.89
CA ASP A 156 -29.21 3.93 24.60
C ASP A 156 -29.53 3.39 26.01
N THR A 157 -29.15 4.13 27.05
CA THR A 157 -29.65 3.88 28.42
C THR A 157 -30.54 5.05 28.80
N SER A 158 -31.81 4.91 28.42
CA SER A 158 -32.93 5.60 29.02
C SER A 158 -32.96 5.37 30.53
N ALA A 159 -32.90 6.44 31.32
CA ALA A 159 -33.34 6.43 32.71
C ALA A 159 -34.04 7.76 33.03
N GLN A 160 -35.36 7.78 32.82
CA GLN A 160 -36.26 8.73 33.48
C GLN A 160 -36.26 8.44 34.99
N PRO A 161 -36.24 9.45 35.87
CA PRO A 161 -36.66 9.28 37.24
C PRO A 161 -38.13 9.67 37.40
N LEU A 162 -38.98 8.67 37.68
CA LEU A 162 -40.31 8.84 38.26
C LEU A 162 -40.15 9.13 39.77
N SER A 163 -40.63 10.31 40.17
CA SER A 163 -41.28 10.69 41.44
C SER A 163 -40.98 9.91 42.75
N ALA A 164 -40.58 10.65 43.79
CA ALA A 164 -40.78 10.26 45.18
C ALA A 164 -41.37 11.44 46.00
N THR A 165 -42.41 11.10 46.74
CA THR A 165 -43.26 11.87 47.66
C THR A 165 -42.52 12.32 48.93
N ALA A 166 -42.78 13.55 49.37
CA ALA A 166 -43.09 13.94 50.76
C ALA A 166 -43.69 15.36 50.77
#